data_AF-A0A9E0CG73-F1
#
_entry.id   AF-A0A9E0CG73-F1
#
_cell.length_a   1.000
_cell.length_b   1.000
_cell.length_c   1.000
_cell.angle_alpha   90.00
_cell.angle_beta   90.00
_cell.angle_gamma   90.00
#
_symmetry.space_group_name_H-M   'P 1'
#
loop_
_entity.id
_entity.type
_entity.pdbx_description
1 polymer ?
#
loop_
_entity_poly.entity_id
_entity_poly.type
_entity_poly.pdbx_seq_one_letter_code
_entity_poly.pdbx_strand_id
1 'polypeptide(L)'
;MAQKNYIPADYEGIKVVGDLCALLQTDFGHFANVILYPRRLKGDFEGLADAMAEHFQLTDSEIFIKYADRQKLIDFRETLSDKKLLAALDVVLTDMEFFHHSGARPHIRILKTYTEDETTHEFHVDGVMQDFDRFMTCYNDPVTEFMRNDDVLKVEGHKVICKPNAPIYAFRPGDIWKQRVRNKNVSAFGKWLKKILQTDRRRAFVHRALRSDRPRLMMVGDLRLEPGKTQSK
;
A
#
# COMPACT_ATOMS: atom_id res chain seq x y z
N MET A 1 -17.48 8.18 11.97
CA MET A 1 -17.27 7.30 10.80
C MET A 1 -17.79 5.91 11.12
N ALA A 2 -18.51 5.25 10.21
CA ALA A 2 -18.93 3.86 10.42
C ALA A 2 -17.70 2.97 10.59
N GLN A 3 -17.75 2.04 11.54
CA GLN A 3 -16.66 1.09 11.78
C GLN A 3 -16.51 0.19 10.54
N LYS A 4 -15.43 0.40 9.78
CA LYS A 4 -15.14 -0.43 8.60
C LYS A 4 -14.62 -1.79 9.06
N ASN A 5 -14.98 -2.83 8.34
CA ASN A 5 -14.49 -4.18 8.63
C ASN A 5 -12.97 -4.21 8.41
N TYR A 6 -12.21 -4.82 9.33
CA TYR A 6 -10.74 -4.79 9.24
C TYR A 6 -10.20 -5.77 8.20
N ILE A 7 -10.25 -7.06 8.53
CA ILE A 7 -9.92 -8.18 7.65
C ILE A 7 -11.09 -9.15 7.77
N PRO A 8 -11.61 -9.70 6.67
CA PRO A 8 -12.63 -10.74 6.76
C PRO A 8 -12.07 -11.97 7.50
N ALA A 9 -12.89 -12.56 8.38
CA ALA A 9 -12.53 -13.83 9.01
C ALA A 9 -12.27 -14.91 7.96
N ASP A 10 -11.24 -15.74 8.19
CA ASP A 10 -10.85 -16.87 7.34
C ASP A 10 -10.60 -16.52 5.86
N TYR A 11 -10.15 -15.29 5.59
CA TYR A 11 -9.86 -14.86 4.21
C TYR A 11 -8.44 -15.21 3.76
N GLU A 12 -8.29 -16.36 3.10
CA GLU A 12 -7.02 -16.86 2.55
C GLU A 12 -6.33 -15.92 1.53
N GLY A 13 -7.07 -14.92 1.01
CA GLY A 13 -6.53 -13.90 0.12
C GLY A 13 -5.53 -12.96 0.80
N ILE A 14 -5.53 -12.88 2.14
CA ILE A 14 -4.60 -12.10 2.96
C ILE A 14 -3.88 -13.03 3.92
N LYS A 15 -2.56 -13.08 3.81
CA LYS A 15 -1.71 -13.81 4.76
C LYS A 15 -1.13 -12.83 5.76
N VAL A 16 -1.42 -13.03 7.05
CA VAL A 16 -0.95 -12.18 8.14
C VAL A 16 0.40 -12.70 8.65
N VAL A 17 1.36 -11.80 8.88
CA VAL A 17 2.69 -12.09 9.41
C VAL A 17 2.98 -11.27 10.67
N GLY A 18 3.96 -11.71 11.47
CA GLY A 18 4.24 -11.13 12.79
C GLY A 18 5.24 -9.97 12.81
N ASP A 19 6.02 -9.78 11.74
CA ASP A 19 7.08 -8.77 11.70
C ASP A 19 7.45 -8.36 10.25
N LEU A 20 8.31 -7.34 10.15
CA LEU A 20 8.81 -6.78 8.90
C LEU A 20 9.69 -7.74 8.10
N CYS A 21 10.50 -8.59 8.75
CA CYS A 21 11.32 -9.57 8.05
C CYS A 21 10.43 -10.64 7.39
N ALA A 22 9.45 -11.14 8.13
CA ALA A 22 8.44 -12.06 7.64
C ALA A 22 7.62 -11.42 6.51
N LEU A 23 7.27 -10.12 6.59
CA LEU A 23 6.62 -9.40 5.49
C LEU A 23 7.43 -9.49 4.20
N LEU A 24 8.74 -9.25 4.26
CA LEU A 24 9.60 -9.28 3.08
C LEU A 24 9.83 -10.70 2.54
N GLN A 25 10.10 -11.66 3.43
CA GLN A 25 10.51 -13.02 3.06
C GLN A 25 9.36 -13.97 2.72
N THR A 26 8.14 -13.68 3.21
CA THR A 26 7.02 -14.59 3.02
C THR A 26 6.57 -14.62 1.56
N ASP A 27 6.54 -15.82 0.99
CA ASP A 27 5.89 -16.10 -0.28
C ASP A 27 4.38 -16.01 -0.16
N PHE A 28 3.75 -15.49 -1.20
CA PHE A 28 2.29 -15.42 -1.33
C PHE A 28 1.60 -16.80 -1.46
N GLY A 29 2.36 -17.88 -1.69
CA GLY A 29 1.81 -19.23 -1.83
C GLY A 29 0.84 -19.37 -3.01
N HIS A 30 -0.22 -20.18 -2.87
CA HIS A 30 -1.22 -20.40 -3.93
C HIS A 30 -2.42 -19.45 -3.86
N PHE A 31 -2.84 -19.06 -2.65
CA PHE A 31 -4.10 -18.36 -2.41
C PHE A 31 -3.94 -16.88 -2.10
N ALA A 32 -2.88 -16.49 -1.37
CA ALA A 32 -2.73 -15.11 -0.93
C ALA A 32 -2.36 -14.17 -2.09
N ASN A 33 -2.98 -12.99 -2.07
CA ASN A 33 -2.63 -11.85 -2.92
C ASN A 33 -1.95 -10.75 -2.12
N VAL A 34 -2.15 -10.72 -0.82
CA VAL A 34 -1.55 -9.75 0.10
C VAL A 34 -0.85 -10.48 1.23
N ILE A 35 0.36 -10.02 1.56
CA ILE A 35 0.98 -10.30 2.85
C ILE A 35 0.83 -9.04 3.70
N LEU A 36 0.26 -9.17 4.89
CA LEU A 36 -0.05 -8.06 5.79
C LEU A 36 0.71 -8.23 7.10
N TYR A 37 1.42 -7.19 7.51
CA TYR A 37 1.99 -7.04 8.83
C TYR A 37 1.17 -6.00 9.62
N PRO A 38 0.28 -6.46 10.53
CA PRO A 38 -0.51 -5.57 11.36
C PRO A 38 0.33 -5.04 12.52
N ARG A 39 0.21 -3.76 12.82
CA ARG A 39 0.92 -3.18 13.98
C ARG A 39 0.17 -2.02 14.62
N ARG A 40 0.50 -1.76 15.89
CA ARG A 40 0.04 -0.57 16.60
C ARG A 40 1.15 0.47 16.58
N LEU A 41 0.84 1.65 16.07
CA LEU A 41 1.79 2.75 16.07
C LEU A 41 1.77 3.50 17.41
N LYS A 42 2.92 4.08 17.77
CA LYS A 42 3.05 5.02 18.89
C LYS A 42 3.41 6.39 18.33
N GLY A 43 2.76 7.44 18.82
CA GLY A 43 2.94 8.80 18.35
C GLY A 43 1.67 9.39 17.74
N ASP A 44 1.74 10.64 17.32
CA ASP A 44 0.64 11.35 16.68
C ASP A 44 0.92 11.50 15.17
N PHE A 45 0.42 10.55 14.38
CA PHE A 45 0.64 10.52 12.93
C PHE A 45 -0.30 11.46 12.18
N GLU A 46 -1.45 11.81 12.75
CA GLU A 46 -2.33 12.82 12.15
C GLU A 46 -1.69 14.20 12.27
N GLY A 47 -1.25 14.58 13.49
CA GLY A 47 -0.53 15.82 13.72
C GLY A 47 0.79 15.86 12.95
N LEU A 48 1.48 14.72 12.80
CA LEU A 48 2.71 14.67 12.00
C LEU A 48 2.41 14.95 10.52
N ALA A 49 1.35 14.34 9.96
CA ALA A 49 0.96 14.57 8.58
C ALA A 49 0.62 16.04 8.31
N ASP A 50 -0.11 16.69 9.22
CA ASP A 50 -0.43 18.12 9.15
C ASP A 50 0.83 18.99 9.25
N ALA A 51 1.70 18.74 10.23
CA ALA A 51 2.93 19.52 10.43
C ALA A 51 3.88 19.38 9.24
N MET A 52 4.02 18.18 8.68
CA MET A 52 4.80 17.96 7.47
C MET A 52 4.18 18.66 6.26
N ALA A 53 2.86 18.60 6.10
CA ALA A 53 2.16 19.28 5.02
C ALA A 53 2.35 20.80 5.08
N GLU A 54 2.31 21.40 6.27
CA GLU A 54 2.62 22.82 6.46
C GLU A 54 4.09 23.12 6.16
N HIS A 55 5.02 22.40 6.78
CA HIS A 55 6.47 22.64 6.66
C HIS A 55 6.97 22.51 5.23
N PHE A 56 6.53 21.47 4.51
CA PHE A 56 6.89 21.23 3.12
C PHE A 56 5.95 21.92 2.12
N GLN A 57 5.03 22.77 2.60
CA GLN A 57 4.14 23.61 1.80
C GLN A 57 3.29 22.81 0.80
N LEU A 58 2.59 21.79 1.29
CA LEU A 58 1.66 20.98 0.52
C LEU A 58 0.49 21.82 0.01
N THR A 59 0.39 21.94 -1.30
CA THR A 59 -0.75 22.55 -2.00
C THR A 59 -1.75 21.46 -2.41
N ASP A 60 -2.06 21.33 -3.70
CA ASP A 60 -3.14 20.47 -4.23
C ASP A 60 -2.63 19.17 -4.88
N SER A 61 -1.34 18.87 -4.74
CA SER A 61 -0.69 17.74 -5.39
C SER A 61 -0.19 16.72 -4.37
N GLU A 62 1.12 16.50 -4.36
CA GLU A 62 1.77 15.59 -3.44
C GLU A 62 3.16 16.09 -3.09
N ILE A 63 3.57 15.81 -1.86
CA ILE A 63 4.98 15.84 -1.50
C ILE A 63 5.51 14.42 -1.64
N PHE A 64 6.64 14.31 -2.33
CA PHE A 64 7.32 13.05 -2.58
C PHE A 64 8.77 13.14 -2.08
N ILE A 65 9.13 12.34 -1.08
CA ILE A 65 10.48 12.34 -0.48
C ILE A 65 11.09 10.95 -0.66
N LYS A 66 12.08 10.84 -1.55
CA LYS A 66 12.86 9.63 -1.75
C LYS A 66 13.79 9.41 -0.56
N TYR A 67 14.23 8.16 -0.37
CA TYR A 67 15.28 7.86 0.62
C TYR A 67 16.57 8.69 0.43
N ALA A 68 16.94 8.97 -0.82
CA ALA A 68 18.09 9.83 -1.11
C ALA A 68 17.95 11.25 -0.52
N ASP A 69 16.72 11.74 -0.36
CA ASP A 69 16.38 13.05 0.20
C ASP A 69 15.98 12.97 1.68
N ARG A 70 16.25 11.86 2.37
CA ARG A 70 15.82 11.64 3.77
C ARG A 70 16.36 12.70 4.74
N GLN A 71 17.45 13.38 4.39
CA GLN A 71 17.97 14.50 5.18
C GLN A 71 16.90 15.59 5.40
N LYS A 72 15.98 15.81 4.44
CA LYS A 72 14.86 16.74 4.61
C LYS A 72 13.96 16.38 5.81
N LEU A 73 13.79 15.08 6.08
CA LEU A 73 13.01 14.61 7.23
C LEU A 73 13.78 14.79 8.55
N ILE A 74 15.10 14.65 8.51
CA ILE A 74 15.98 14.91 9.65
C ILE A 74 15.98 16.41 9.97
N ASP A 75 16.12 17.26 8.97
CA ASP A 75 16.09 18.72 9.15
C ASP A 75 14.70 19.18 9.67
N PHE A 76 13.62 18.59 9.14
CA PHE A 76 12.27 18.81 9.67
C PHE A 76 12.13 18.37 11.13
N ARG A 77 12.73 17.24 11.51
CA ARG A 77 12.72 16.76 12.91
C ARG A 77 13.24 17.80 13.89
N GLU A 78 14.28 18.56 13.52
CA GLU A 78 14.85 19.62 14.36
C GLU A 78 13.90 20.81 14.58
N THR A 79 12.84 20.93 13.77
CA THR A 79 11.79 21.95 13.95
C THR A 79 10.69 21.50 14.91
N LEU A 80 10.65 20.22 15.28
CA LEU A 80 9.61 19.65 16.15
C LEU A 80 10.03 19.68 17.62
N SER A 81 9.12 20.16 18.48
CA SER A 81 9.28 20.12 19.94
C SER A 81 8.30 19.17 20.63
N ASP A 82 7.20 18.79 19.97
CA ASP A 82 6.22 17.86 20.50
C ASP A 82 6.74 16.42 20.48
N LYS A 83 6.76 15.78 21.66
CA LYS A 83 7.28 14.41 21.85
C LYS A 83 6.49 13.34 21.08
N LYS A 84 5.18 13.52 20.88
CA LYS A 84 4.35 12.58 20.13
C LYS A 84 4.60 12.69 18.62
N LEU A 85 4.84 13.90 18.12
CA LEU A 85 5.23 14.12 16.72
C LEU A 85 6.62 13.54 16.44
N LEU A 86 7.58 13.80 17.34
CA LEU A 86 8.92 13.20 17.26
C LEU A 86 8.86 11.67 17.26
N ALA A 87 8.08 11.07 18.16
CA ALA A 87 7.91 9.62 18.20
C ALA A 87 7.28 9.05 16.91
N ALA A 88 6.31 9.75 16.32
CA ALA A 88 5.73 9.35 15.04
C ALA A 88 6.76 9.44 13.89
N LEU A 89 7.55 10.51 13.84
CA LEU A 89 8.57 10.69 12.82
C LEU A 89 9.71 9.66 12.95
N ASP A 90 10.11 9.33 14.19
CA ASP A 90 11.12 8.31 14.46
C ASP A 90 10.68 6.93 13.92
N VAL A 91 9.38 6.60 14.00
CA VAL A 91 8.82 5.37 13.37
C VAL A 91 8.94 5.44 11.85
N VAL A 92 8.54 6.56 11.23
CA VAL A 92 8.62 6.74 9.77
C VAL A 92 10.06 6.60 9.27
N LEU A 93 11.02 7.23 9.96
CA LEU A 93 12.45 7.14 9.62
C LEU A 93 12.98 5.72 9.81
N THR A 94 12.62 5.05 10.90
CA THR A 94 13.02 3.67 11.18
C THR A 94 12.52 2.71 10.09
N ASP A 95 11.26 2.84 9.67
CA ASP A 95 10.71 2.04 8.58
C ASP A 95 11.46 2.31 7.26
N MET A 96 11.74 3.58 6.97
CA MET A 96 12.42 3.99 5.74
C MET A 96 13.82 3.38 5.65
N GLU A 97 14.56 3.45 6.75
CA GLU A 97 15.88 2.83 6.92
C GLU A 97 15.81 1.31 6.79
N PHE A 98 14.84 0.65 7.45
CA PHE A 98 14.66 -0.80 7.36
C PHE A 98 14.43 -1.25 5.91
N PHE A 99 13.49 -0.62 5.21
CA PHE A 99 13.15 -1.00 3.83
C PHE A 99 14.30 -0.71 2.87
N HIS A 100 15.01 0.40 3.05
CA HIS A 100 16.17 0.72 2.23
C HIS A 100 17.30 -0.30 2.42
N HIS A 101 17.66 -0.63 3.66
CA HIS A 101 18.68 -1.64 3.95
C HIS A 101 18.28 -3.05 3.51
N SER A 102 16.98 -3.33 3.49
CA SER A 102 16.42 -4.56 2.91
C SER A 102 16.42 -4.55 1.37
N GLY A 103 16.88 -3.47 0.75
CA GLY A 103 17.07 -3.36 -0.68
C GLY A 103 15.88 -2.85 -1.47
N ALA A 104 14.80 -2.46 -0.78
CA ALA A 104 13.66 -1.80 -1.41
C ALA A 104 14.00 -0.33 -1.73
N ARG A 105 13.13 0.32 -2.50
CA ARG A 105 13.22 1.75 -2.82
C ARG A 105 12.09 2.52 -2.11
N PRO A 106 12.18 2.73 -0.78
CA PRO A 106 11.14 3.43 -0.03
C PRO A 106 11.13 4.92 -0.36
N HIS A 107 9.93 5.48 -0.34
CA HIS A 107 9.69 6.92 -0.41
C HIS A 107 8.46 7.28 0.42
N ILE A 108 8.48 8.48 0.99
CA ILE A 108 7.33 9.07 1.68
C ILE A 108 6.47 9.82 0.67
N ARG A 109 5.15 9.68 0.83
CA ARG A 109 4.16 10.51 0.13
C ARG A 109 3.29 11.21 1.16
N ILE A 110 3.10 12.51 0.97
CA ILE A 110 2.07 13.27 1.67
C ILE A 110 1.11 13.76 0.61
N LEU A 111 -0.14 13.30 0.71
CA LEU A 111 -1.16 13.55 -0.29
C LEU A 111 -2.24 14.42 0.33
N LYS A 112 -2.59 15.53 -0.32
CA LYS A 112 -3.75 16.34 0.05
C LYS A 112 -4.63 16.46 -1.18
N THR A 113 -5.75 15.75 -1.14
CA THR A 113 -6.78 15.69 -2.19
C THR A 113 -6.31 15.19 -3.57
N TYR A 114 -7.22 14.55 -4.29
CA TYR A 114 -7.30 14.58 -5.75
C TYR A 114 -8.67 15.21 -6.02
N THR A 115 -8.77 16.20 -6.90
CA THR A 115 -10.02 16.93 -7.18
C THR A 115 -11.18 15.96 -7.39
N GLU A 116 -12.33 16.27 -6.77
CA GLU A 116 -13.53 15.45 -6.90
C GLU A 116 -13.97 15.39 -8.37
N ASP A 117 -13.87 14.22 -8.98
CA ASP A 117 -14.79 13.81 -10.02
C ASP A 117 -15.93 13.03 -9.32
N GLU A 118 -17.17 13.45 -9.59
CA GLU A 118 -18.41 12.91 -9.04
C GLU A 118 -18.62 11.42 -9.41
N THR A 119 -17.83 10.89 -10.35
CA THR A 119 -17.90 9.50 -10.81
C THR A 119 -16.93 8.53 -10.08
N THR A 120 -16.06 9.04 -9.18
CA THR A 120 -14.90 8.29 -8.69
C THR A 120 -15.18 7.41 -7.47
N HIS A 121 -15.95 6.35 -7.67
CA HIS A 121 -15.81 5.11 -6.89
C HIS A 121 -14.80 4.17 -7.56
N GLU A 122 -13.67 4.71 -8.03
CA GLU A 122 -12.64 3.96 -8.72
C GLU A 122 -11.79 3.21 -7.69
N PHE A 123 -12.13 1.94 -7.50
CA PHE A 123 -11.22 1.03 -6.82
C PHE A 123 -10.06 0.70 -7.76
N HIS A 124 -8.84 0.95 -7.31
CA HIS A 124 -7.65 0.45 -7.98
C HIS A 124 -7.61 -1.07 -7.89
N VAL A 125 -7.40 -1.69 -9.04
CA VAL A 125 -7.09 -3.11 -9.11
C VAL A 125 -5.59 -3.24 -9.15
N ASP A 126 -5.00 -3.52 -8.00
CA ASP A 126 -3.62 -3.93 -7.98
C ASP A 126 -3.59 -5.42 -8.37
N GLY A 127 -2.72 -5.77 -9.32
CA GLY A 127 -2.71 -7.11 -9.94
C GLY A 127 -3.20 -7.13 -11.39
N VAL A 128 -3.51 -5.97 -11.99
CA VAL A 128 -3.31 -5.77 -13.43
C VAL A 128 -1.82 -5.97 -13.73
N MET A 129 -1.44 -6.41 -14.94
CA MET A 129 -0.02 -6.62 -15.28
C MET A 129 0.75 -5.31 -15.05
N GLN A 130 1.47 -5.24 -13.95
CA GLN A 130 2.31 -4.12 -13.54
C GLN A 130 3.69 -4.69 -13.23
N ASP A 131 4.73 -3.94 -13.55
CA ASP A 131 6.07 -4.49 -13.65
C ASP A 131 6.88 -4.47 -12.34
N PHE A 132 6.28 -4.36 -11.15
CA PHE A 132 7.03 -4.23 -9.89
C PHE A 132 6.28 -4.74 -8.66
N ASP A 133 6.98 -5.48 -7.77
CA ASP A 133 6.45 -5.82 -6.44
C ASP A 133 6.53 -4.58 -5.53
N ARG A 134 5.42 -4.25 -4.85
CA ARG A 134 5.33 -3.04 -4.02
C ARG A 134 4.85 -3.36 -2.62
N PHE A 135 5.37 -2.62 -1.65
CA PHE A 135 4.77 -2.51 -0.32
C PHE A 135 4.20 -1.10 -0.10
N MET A 136 3.21 -1.01 0.78
CA MET A 136 2.55 0.23 1.15
C MET A 136 2.19 0.24 2.63
N THR A 137 2.18 1.44 3.23
CA THR A 137 1.64 1.72 4.56
C THR A 137 1.03 3.11 4.58
N CYS A 138 -0.07 3.27 5.32
CA CYS A 138 -0.69 4.55 5.61
C CYS A 138 -0.56 4.78 7.10
N TYR A 139 0.14 5.82 7.51
CA TYR A 139 0.43 6.05 8.94
C TYR A 139 -0.73 6.69 9.69
N ASN A 140 -1.60 7.40 8.98
CA ASN A 140 -2.82 8.01 9.48
C ASN A 140 -4.01 7.68 8.57
N ASP A 141 -5.20 8.04 9.01
CA ASP A 141 -6.38 8.02 8.16
C ASP A 141 -6.29 9.11 7.06
N PRO A 142 -6.87 8.86 5.87
CA PRO A 142 -7.60 7.66 5.53
C PRO A 142 -6.67 6.49 5.16
N VAL A 143 -6.99 5.31 5.69
CA VAL A 143 -6.30 4.04 5.40
C VAL A 143 -6.68 3.45 4.03
N THR A 144 -5.93 2.42 3.60
CA THR A 144 -6.28 1.62 2.43
C THR A 144 -7.56 0.83 2.69
N GLU A 145 -8.61 1.13 1.92
CA GLU A 145 -9.81 0.29 1.82
C GLU A 145 -9.63 -0.80 0.77
N PHE A 146 -10.27 -1.95 0.94
CA PHE A 146 -10.24 -3.03 -0.02
C PHE A 146 -11.52 -3.88 -0.04
N MET A 147 -11.64 -4.75 -1.03
CA MET A 147 -12.74 -5.70 -1.17
C MET A 147 -12.22 -7.13 -1.35
N ARG A 148 -13.04 -8.12 -0.98
CA ARG A 148 -12.76 -9.52 -1.29
C ARG A 148 -12.84 -9.77 -2.79
N ASN A 149 -11.94 -10.61 -3.29
CA ASN A 149 -11.91 -11.00 -4.69
C ASN A 149 -13.20 -11.70 -5.13
N ASP A 150 -13.81 -12.48 -4.24
CA ASP A 150 -15.05 -13.21 -4.50
C ASP A 150 -16.23 -12.27 -4.76
N ASP A 151 -16.13 -11.00 -4.34
CA ASP A 151 -17.16 -9.98 -4.51
C ASP A 151 -16.95 -9.12 -5.76
N VAL A 152 -15.86 -9.36 -6.52
CA VAL A 152 -15.55 -8.67 -7.77
C VAL A 152 -16.18 -9.39 -8.97
N LEU A 153 -17.14 -8.73 -9.62
CA LEU A 153 -17.88 -9.21 -10.80
C LEU A 153 -17.23 -8.86 -12.14
N LYS A 154 -16.41 -7.82 -12.22
CA LYS A 154 -15.62 -7.49 -13.41
C LYS A 154 -14.53 -6.46 -13.06
N VAL A 155 -13.45 -6.45 -13.83
CA VAL A 155 -12.43 -5.41 -13.81
C VAL A 155 -12.28 -4.86 -15.23
N GLU A 156 -12.34 -3.54 -15.38
CA GLU A 156 -12.17 -2.81 -16.63
C GLU A 156 -11.20 -1.65 -16.41
N GLY A 157 -9.92 -1.84 -16.73
CA GLY A 157 -8.87 -0.86 -16.41
C GLY A 157 -8.77 -0.63 -14.89
N HIS A 158 -9.01 0.61 -14.46
CA HIS A 158 -9.07 1.02 -13.04
C HIS A 158 -10.48 0.96 -12.45
N LYS A 159 -11.48 0.45 -13.18
CA LYS A 159 -12.86 0.33 -12.68
C LYS A 159 -13.15 -1.10 -12.26
N VAL A 160 -13.81 -1.24 -11.11
CA VAL A 160 -14.24 -2.53 -10.56
C VAL A 160 -15.75 -2.56 -10.44
N ILE A 161 -16.35 -3.56 -11.09
CA ILE A 161 -17.75 -3.91 -10.91
C ILE A 161 -17.81 -4.98 -9.84
N CYS A 162 -18.56 -4.75 -8.77
CA CYS A 162 -18.69 -5.64 -7.62
C CYS A 162 -20.13 -6.09 -7.41
N LYS A 163 -20.33 -7.10 -6.56
CA LYS A 163 -21.68 -7.52 -6.15
C LYS A 163 -22.39 -6.38 -5.43
N PRO A 164 -23.72 -6.23 -5.59
CA PRO A 164 -24.49 -5.29 -4.80
C PRO A 164 -24.25 -5.50 -3.30
N ASN A 165 -24.02 -4.42 -2.55
CA ASN A 165 -23.75 -4.42 -1.11
C ASN A 165 -22.52 -5.24 -0.68
N ALA A 166 -21.55 -5.44 -1.58
CA ALA A 166 -20.30 -6.09 -1.23
C ALA A 166 -19.61 -5.32 -0.07
N PRO A 167 -19.19 -6.03 1.00
CA PRO A 167 -18.56 -5.38 2.13
C PRO A 167 -17.21 -4.77 1.74
N ILE A 168 -17.00 -3.53 2.19
CA ILE A 168 -15.71 -2.85 2.10
C ILE A 168 -14.97 -3.07 3.42
N TYR A 169 -13.71 -3.45 3.30
CA TYR A 169 -12.77 -3.62 4.39
C TYR A 169 -11.75 -2.49 4.37
N ALA A 170 -11.05 -2.26 5.48
CA ALA A 170 -10.02 -1.25 5.59
C ALA A 170 -8.89 -1.74 6.49
N PHE A 171 -7.65 -1.56 6.07
CA PHE A 171 -6.52 -1.76 6.97
C PHE A 171 -6.50 -0.71 8.08
N ARG A 172 -5.63 -0.88 9.08
CA ARG A 172 -5.48 0.10 10.17
C ARG A 172 -4.32 1.03 9.89
N PRO A 173 -4.32 2.24 10.48
CA PRO A 173 -3.16 3.11 10.44
C PRO A 173 -1.91 2.37 10.93
N GLY A 174 -0.87 2.37 10.10
CA GLY A 174 0.40 1.73 10.33
C GLY A 174 0.53 0.31 9.82
N ASP A 175 -0.54 -0.36 9.43
CA ASP A 175 -0.42 -1.66 8.81
C ASP A 175 0.43 -1.56 7.54
N ILE A 176 1.38 -2.48 7.41
CA ILE A 176 2.23 -2.56 6.23
C ILE A 176 1.80 -3.80 5.46
N TRP A 177 1.57 -3.63 4.17
CA TRP A 177 1.24 -4.75 3.31
C TRP A 177 2.10 -4.72 2.06
N LYS A 178 2.43 -5.90 1.56
CA LYS A 178 2.93 -6.09 0.19
C LYS A 178 1.93 -6.90 -0.59
N GLN A 179 1.89 -6.67 -1.88
CA GLN A 179 0.94 -7.32 -2.76
C GLN A 179 1.62 -8.06 -3.90
N ARG A 180 1.02 -9.20 -4.25
CA ARG A 180 1.37 -9.98 -5.42
C ARG A 180 1.01 -9.20 -6.67
N VAL A 181 2.02 -8.96 -7.49
CA VAL A 181 1.80 -8.44 -8.83
C VAL A 181 1.77 -9.59 -9.84
N ARG A 182 0.79 -9.59 -10.75
CA ARG A 182 0.67 -10.63 -11.79
C ARG A 182 1.64 -10.33 -12.93
N ASN A 183 2.92 -10.47 -12.63
CA ASN A 183 3.97 -10.46 -13.62
C ASN A 183 4.20 -11.88 -14.13
N LYS A 184 3.58 -12.22 -15.26
CA LYS A 184 4.11 -13.15 -16.25
C LYS A 184 3.20 -13.16 -17.47
N ASN A 185 3.79 -12.92 -18.64
CA ASN A 185 3.27 -13.44 -19.89
C ASN A 185 3.04 -14.94 -19.70
N VAL A 186 1.79 -15.33 -19.52
CA VAL A 186 1.43 -16.73 -19.40
C VAL A 186 1.68 -17.34 -20.78
N SER A 187 2.58 -18.31 -20.87
CA SER A 187 2.80 -19.05 -22.12
C SER A 187 1.47 -19.61 -22.65
N ALA A 188 1.36 -19.86 -23.95
CA ALA A 188 0.14 -20.43 -24.54
C ALA A 188 -0.31 -21.70 -23.80
N PHE A 189 0.66 -22.51 -23.35
CA PHE A 189 0.42 -23.69 -22.52
C PHE A 189 -0.12 -23.34 -21.12
N GLY A 190 0.42 -22.32 -20.45
CA GLY A 190 -0.12 -21.86 -19.17
C GLY A 190 -1.53 -21.23 -19.29
N LYS A 191 -1.87 -20.62 -20.43
CA LYS A 191 -3.24 -20.16 -20.71
C LYS A 191 -4.19 -21.33 -20.90
N TRP A 192 -3.76 -22.37 -21.61
CA TRP A 192 -4.52 -23.62 -21.81
C TRP A 192 -4.76 -24.37 -20.49
N LEU A 193 -3.72 -24.52 -19.65
CA LEU A 193 -3.84 -25.15 -18.32
C LEU A 193 -4.81 -24.40 -17.39
N LYS A 194 -4.76 -23.06 -17.40
CA LYS A 194 -5.69 -22.21 -16.63
C LYS A 194 -7.13 -22.37 -17.08
N LYS A 195 -7.36 -22.53 -18.39
CA LYS A 195 -8.68 -22.75 -18.99
C LYS A 195 -9.27 -24.12 -18.62
N ILE A 196 -8.43 -25.15 -18.54
CA ILE A 196 -8.84 -26.50 -18.13
C ILE A 196 -9.13 -26.59 -16.62
N LEU A 197 -8.30 -25.95 -15.79
CA LEU A 197 -8.41 -26.03 -14.34
C LEU A 197 -9.48 -25.12 -13.72
N GLN A 198 -10.25 -24.36 -14.54
CA GLN A 198 -11.24 -23.37 -14.07
C GLN A 198 -10.74 -22.48 -12.92
N THR A 199 -9.44 -22.18 -12.88
CA THR A 199 -8.81 -21.47 -11.76
C THR A 199 -8.96 -19.95 -11.88
N ASP A 200 -10.02 -19.52 -12.55
CA ASP A 200 -10.35 -18.15 -12.93
C ASP A 200 -10.96 -17.35 -11.77
N ARG A 201 -10.61 -17.70 -10.53
CA ARG A 201 -10.78 -16.75 -9.43
C ARG A 201 -10.00 -15.50 -9.82
N ARG A 202 -10.68 -14.37 -9.96
CA ARG A 202 -10.05 -13.07 -10.20
C ARG A 202 -9.09 -12.81 -9.04
N ARG A 203 -7.78 -12.94 -9.26
CA ARG A 203 -6.75 -12.80 -8.20
C ARG A 203 -6.17 -11.41 -8.23
N ALA A 204 -7.04 -10.41 -8.05
CA ALA A 204 -6.61 -9.04 -7.92
C ALA A 204 -7.03 -8.53 -6.56
N PHE A 205 -6.11 -7.87 -5.87
CA PHE A 205 -6.47 -7.12 -4.68
C PHE A 205 -6.98 -5.78 -5.15
N VAL A 206 -8.20 -5.48 -4.74
CA VAL A 206 -8.90 -4.27 -5.17
C VAL A 206 -8.91 -3.33 -3.99
N HIS A 207 -8.27 -2.17 -4.12
CA HIS A 207 -8.17 -1.20 -3.05
C HIS A 207 -8.60 0.19 -3.50
N ARG A 208 -9.18 0.98 -2.60
CA ARG A 208 -9.68 2.33 -2.91
C ARG A 208 -8.75 3.38 -2.34
N ALA A 209 -8.40 4.36 -3.17
CA ALA A 209 -7.81 5.59 -2.70
C ALA A 209 -8.92 6.44 -2.05
N LEU A 210 -8.89 6.54 -0.73
CA LEU A 210 -9.84 7.37 -0.01
C LEU A 210 -9.42 8.83 -0.08
N ARG A 211 -10.39 9.68 -0.43
CA ARG A 211 -10.27 11.14 -0.39
C ARG A 211 -10.38 11.62 1.05
N SER A 212 -9.61 12.66 1.40
CA SER A 212 -9.68 13.33 2.70
C SER A 212 -9.25 14.78 2.54
N ASP A 213 -9.88 15.64 3.34
CA ASP A 213 -9.51 17.05 3.47
C ASP A 213 -8.22 17.23 4.29
N ARG A 214 -7.78 16.16 4.98
CA ARG A 214 -6.52 16.14 5.72
C ARG A 214 -5.40 15.44 4.93
N PRO A 215 -4.15 15.90 5.08
CA PRO A 215 -2.98 15.25 4.52
C PRO A 215 -2.88 13.77 4.94
N ARG A 216 -2.69 12.90 3.96
CA ARG A 216 -2.44 11.47 4.16
C ARG A 216 -0.95 11.19 4.08
N LEU A 217 -0.37 10.70 5.17
CA LEU A 217 1.03 10.30 5.27
C LEU A 217 1.18 8.82 4.93
N MET A 218 1.93 8.54 3.88
CA MET A 218 2.16 7.19 3.37
C MET A 218 3.65 6.92 3.18
N MET A 219 4.02 5.65 3.28
CA MET A 219 5.25 5.15 2.68
C MET A 219 4.91 4.08 1.67
N VAL A 220 5.57 4.18 0.52
CA VAL A 220 5.46 3.22 -0.56
C VAL A 220 6.87 2.85 -0.96
N GLY A 221 7.10 1.62 -1.37
CA GLY A 221 8.39 1.25 -1.94
C GLY A 221 8.30 0.04 -2.83
N ASP A 222 9.13 0.05 -3.86
CA ASP A 222 9.26 -1.09 -4.76
C ASP A 222 10.25 -2.08 -4.12
N LEU A 223 9.77 -3.30 -3.92
CA LEU A 223 10.57 -4.47 -3.54
C LEU A 223 11.32 -4.91 -4.80
N ARG A 224 12.63 -5.18 -4.67
CA ARG A 224 13.52 -5.45 -5.81
C ARG A 224 12.87 -6.36 -6.85
N LEU A 225 12.83 -5.92 -8.10
CA LEU A 225 12.90 -6.84 -9.24
C LEU A 225 14.26 -7.54 -9.13
N GLU A 226 14.27 -8.87 -9.19
CA GLU A 226 15.48 -9.68 -9.02
C GLU A 226 16.72 -9.04 -9.68
N PRO A 227 17.86 -8.93 -8.97
CA PRO A 227 19.13 -8.57 -9.59
C PRO A 227 19.61 -9.76 -10.45
N GLY A 228 19.09 -9.85 -11.68
CA GLY A 228 19.33 -10.97 -12.59
C GLY A 228 19.60 -10.57 -14.05
N LYS A 229 19.79 -9.29 -14.35
CA LYS A 229 20.41 -8.84 -15.60
C LYS A 229 21.40 -7.73 -15.30
N THR A 230 22.66 -8.13 -15.14
CA THR A 230 23.81 -7.28 -15.44
C THR A 230 23.52 -6.51 -16.73
N GLN A 231 23.50 -5.18 -16.65
CA GLN A 231 23.78 -4.36 -17.81
C GLN A 231 25.21 -4.71 -18.22
N SER A 232 25.35 -5.49 -19.29
CA SER A 232 26.60 -5.62 -20.01
C SER A 232 27.02 -4.22 -20.45
N LYS A 233 28.22 -3.82 -20.04
CA LYS A 233 28.94 -2.66 -20.57
C LYS A 233 29.10 -2.78 -22.08
#